data_AF-A0A0B6ZG51-F1
#
_entry.id   AF-A0A0B6ZG51-F1
#
_cell.length_a   1.000
_cell.length_b   1.000
_cell.length_c   1.000
_cell.angle_alpha   90.00
_cell.angle_beta   90.00
_cell.angle_gamma   90.00
#
_symmetry.space_group_name_H-M   'P 1'
#
loop_
_entity.id
_entity.type
_entity.pdbx_description
1 polymer ?
#
loop_
_entity_poly.entity_id
_entity_poly.type
_entity_poly.pdbx_seq_one_letter_code
_entity_poly.pdbx_strand_id
1 'polypeptide(L)'
;NFEPDDFDLHSRRNPLSTTNGEVTTNGTSIGRNSRNLSRTDQDIVRLIGQHLRGLGFNRSAEQLIAESGCALEHPTAARFRVHVMAGEWDKAEEDLHELEALVRRGQEDIIKMKFLLLEQKYLEFLEDGAPLKALDCLRHELTPLKYNTERVHVLSTYMM
;
A
#
# COMPACT_ATOMS: atom_id res chain seq x y z
N ASN A 1 73.70 42.77 5.91
CA ASN A 1 73.05 43.25 4.68
C ASN A 1 71.64 42.72 4.61
N PHE A 2 70.67 43.63 4.73
CA PHE A 2 69.27 43.58 4.31
C PHE A 2 68.30 42.57 4.96
N GLU A 3 67.50 43.11 5.88
CA GLU A 3 66.03 42.90 6.02
C GLU A 3 65.30 43.77 4.97
N PRO A 4 63.95 43.74 4.84
CA PRO A 4 62.98 42.66 4.58
C PRO A 4 62.10 43.03 3.34
N ASP A 5 61.08 42.26 2.97
CA ASP A 5 59.82 42.81 2.41
C ASP A 5 58.69 41.76 2.27
N ASP A 6 57.53 42.19 2.77
CA ASP A 6 56.19 41.61 2.73
C ASP A 6 55.63 41.46 1.29
N PHE A 7 54.58 40.64 1.11
CA PHE A 7 53.22 41.10 0.71
C PHE A 7 52.28 39.98 0.19
N ASP A 8 51.21 39.80 0.97
CA ASP A 8 49.78 39.50 0.69
C ASP A 8 49.26 38.76 -0.56
N LEU A 9 48.51 37.69 -0.24
CA LEU A 9 47.06 37.49 -0.43
C LEU A 9 46.30 38.35 -1.49
N HIS A 10 45.60 37.67 -2.42
CA HIS A 10 44.18 37.87 -2.84
C HIS A 10 43.94 37.16 -4.20
N SER A 11 43.12 36.11 -4.29
CA SER A 11 41.65 36.10 -4.44
C SER A 11 41.15 36.27 -5.89
N ARG A 12 40.28 35.32 -6.32
CA ARG A 12 39.32 35.30 -7.48
C ARG A 12 39.94 34.97 -8.87
N ARG A 13 39.42 34.07 -9.72
CA ARG A 13 38.03 33.61 -10.03
C ARG A 13 38.06 32.24 -10.78
N ASN A 14 37.05 31.39 -10.53
CA ASN A 14 36.60 30.23 -11.33
C ASN A 14 36.04 30.64 -12.72
N PRO A 15 35.57 29.76 -13.66
CA PRO A 15 35.57 28.28 -13.72
C PRO A 15 35.94 27.68 -15.12
N LEU A 16 36.37 26.41 -15.19
CA LEU A 16 36.33 25.60 -16.44
C LEU A 16 35.88 24.19 -16.05
N SER A 17 34.57 23.94 -16.15
CA SER A 17 33.96 23.14 -17.22
C SER A 17 34.27 21.65 -17.10
N THR A 18 33.35 20.97 -16.42
CA THR A 18 33.17 19.53 -16.39
C THR A 18 32.93 19.00 -17.80
N THR A 19 33.74 18.04 -18.25
CA THR A 19 33.30 17.05 -19.24
C THR A 19 33.61 15.67 -18.69
N ASN A 20 32.65 15.12 -17.94
CA ASN A 20 32.59 13.68 -17.65
C ASN A 20 31.93 13.03 -18.87
N GLY A 21 32.73 12.31 -19.65
CA GLY A 21 32.23 11.64 -20.83
C GLY A 21 33.27 10.79 -21.50
N GLU A 22 33.72 9.71 -20.86
CA GLU A 22 34.08 8.54 -21.63
C GLU A 22 33.45 7.28 -21.04
N VAL A 23 32.54 6.77 -21.86
CA VAL A 23 31.71 5.61 -21.69
C VAL A 23 32.58 4.37 -21.92
N THR A 24 32.69 3.53 -20.89
CA THR A 24 32.95 2.10 -21.07
C THR A 24 31.72 1.34 -20.61
N THR A 25 30.68 1.34 -21.45
CA THR A 25 29.52 0.46 -21.29
C THR A 25 29.94 -0.97 -21.62
N ASN A 26 30.42 -1.69 -20.62
CA ASN A 26 30.47 -3.14 -20.62
C ASN A 26 29.68 -3.65 -19.42
N GLY A 27 28.65 -4.44 -19.70
CA GLY A 27 27.87 -5.12 -18.68
C GLY A 27 26.38 -5.07 -18.95
N THR A 28 25.93 -5.85 -19.92
CA THR A 28 24.57 -6.36 -19.96
C THR A 28 24.35 -7.20 -18.71
N SER A 29 23.96 -6.58 -17.60
CA SER A 29 23.37 -7.26 -16.46
C SER A 29 21.91 -6.83 -16.36
N ILE A 30 21.09 -7.43 -17.23
CA ILE A 30 19.70 -7.77 -16.89
C ILE A 30 19.79 -8.85 -15.80
N GLY A 31 20.26 -8.43 -14.63
CA GLY A 31 20.23 -9.18 -13.40
C GLY A 31 19.36 -8.34 -12.50
N ARG A 32 18.13 -8.80 -12.26
CA ARG A 32 17.30 -8.29 -11.17
C ARG A 32 18.18 -8.28 -9.93
N ASN A 33 18.70 -7.10 -9.57
CA ASN A 33 19.43 -6.90 -8.33
C ASN A 33 18.38 -6.98 -7.23
N SER A 34 17.97 -8.19 -6.86
CA SER A 34 17.50 -8.44 -5.52
C SER A 34 18.71 -8.23 -4.63
N ARG A 35 18.99 -6.95 -4.32
CA ARG A 35 19.80 -6.63 -3.15
C ARG A 35 19.05 -7.33 -2.03
N ASN A 36 19.63 -8.38 -1.46
CA ASN A 36 19.02 -9.10 -0.34
C ASN A 36 18.97 -8.14 0.84
N LEU A 37 17.93 -7.30 0.88
CA LEU A 37 17.68 -6.35 1.95
C LEU A 37 17.47 -7.13 3.24
N SER A 38 18.11 -6.68 4.31
CA SER A 38 17.87 -7.25 5.63
C SER A 38 16.39 -7.08 6.00
N ARG A 39 15.91 -7.86 6.97
CA ARG A 39 14.53 -7.74 7.42
C ARG A 39 14.20 -6.31 7.87
N THR A 40 15.13 -5.67 8.59
CA THR A 40 15.01 -4.28 9.03
C THR A 40 14.92 -3.32 7.87
N ASP A 41 15.75 -3.48 6.84
CA ASP A 41 15.70 -2.61 5.65
C ASP A 41 14.38 -2.76 4.90
N GLN A 42 13.86 -3.98 4.79
CA GLN A 42 12.54 -4.22 4.20
C GLN A 42 11.43 -3.51 4.99
N ASP A 43 11.49 -3.57 6.32
CA ASP A 43 10.47 -2.93 7.16
C ASP A 43 10.58 -1.39 7.12
N ILE A 44 11.79 -0.83 7.01
CA ILE A 44 12.00 0.61 6.76
C ILE A 44 11.46 1.01 5.39
N VAL A 45 11.77 0.24 4.34
CA VAL A 45 11.25 0.49 2.98
C VAL A 45 9.73 0.45 2.97
N ARG A 46 9.11 -0.51 3.68
CA ARG A 46 7.65 -0.56 3.84
C ARG A 46 7.10 0.68 4.51
N LEU A 47 7.71 1.12 5.62
CA LEU A 47 7.28 2.29 6.36
C LEU A 47 7.36 3.56 5.51
N ILE A 48 8.47 3.75 4.78
CA ILE A 48 8.66 4.88 3.86
C ILE A 48 7.63 4.82 2.73
N GLY A 49 7.47 3.67 2.07
CA GLY A 49 6.52 3.52 0.97
C GLY A 49 5.07 3.77 1.39
N GLN A 50 4.68 3.31 2.58
CA GLN A 50 3.36 3.58 3.16
C GLN A 50 3.17 5.07 3.44
N HIS A 51 4.17 5.74 4.02
CA HIS A 51 4.12 7.17 4.29
C HIS A 51 4.01 8.00 2.99
N LEU A 52 4.78 7.65 1.96
CA LEU A 52 4.73 8.30 0.65
C LEU A 52 3.34 8.18 0.00
N ARG A 53 2.71 7.00 0.06
CA ARG A 53 1.32 6.83 -0.40
C ARG A 53 0.34 7.68 0.40
N GLY A 54 0.50 7.75 1.72
CA GLY A 54 -0.32 8.61 2.59
C GLY A 54 -0.24 10.10 2.25
N LEU A 55 0.89 10.57 1.71
CA LEU A 55 1.07 11.94 1.22
C LEU A 55 0.62 12.16 -0.24
N GLY A 56 0.22 11.10 -0.94
CA GLY A 56 -0.16 11.15 -2.36
C GLY A 56 1.00 11.01 -3.35
N PHE A 57 2.22 10.73 -2.88
CA PHE A 57 3.41 10.51 -3.73
C PHE A 57 3.45 9.08 -4.31
N ASN A 58 2.39 8.69 -5.02
CA ASN A 58 2.19 7.32 -5.52
C ASN A 58 3.31 6.86 -6.45
N ARG A 59 3.73 7.70 -7.41
CA ARG A 59 4.82 7.38 -8.34
C ARG A 59 6.14 7.13 -7.62
N SER A 60 6.48 7.92 -6.60
CA SER A 60 7.69 7.73 -5.81
C SER A 60 7.64 6.44 -4.98
N ALA A 61 6.48 6.13 -4.40
CA ALA A 61 6.27 4.88 -3.68
C ALA A 61 6.39 3.66 -4.60
N GLU A 62 5.81 3.72 -5.80
CA GLU A 62 5.91 2.65 -6.81
C GLU A 62 7.37 2.43 -7.27
N GLN A 63 8.11 3.51 -7.51
CA GLN A 63 9.52 3.43 -7.89
C GLN A 63 10.36 2.81 -6.75
N LEU A 64 10.13 3.20 -5.51
CA LEU A 64 10.81 2.64 -4.34
C LEU A 64 10.56 1.13 -4.23
N ILE A 65 9.32 0.67 -4.45
CA ILE A 65 8.97 -0.76 -4.44
C ILE A 65 9.69 -1.51 -5.57
N ALA A 66 9.67 -0.94 -6.78
CA ALA A 66 10.28 -1.55 -7.96
C ALA A 66 11.81 -1.69 -7.80
N GLU A 67 12.48 -0.68 -7.24
CA GLU A 67 13.92 -0.68 -7.01
C GLU A 67 14.35 -1.54 -5.83
N SER A 68 13.57 -1.54 -4.75
CA SER A 68 13.87 -2.34 -3.55
C SER A 68 13.52 -3.82 -3.70
N GLY A 69 12.62 -4.16 -4.63
CA GLY A 69 12.01 -5.48 -4.71
C GLY A 69 11.15 -5.83 -3.50
N CYS A 70 10.81 -4.85 -2.66
CA CYS A 70 10.08 -5.05 -1.41
C CYS A 70 8.58 -4.80 -1.60
N ALA A 71 7.75 -5.84 -1.43
CA ALA A 71 6.31 -5.67 -1.42
C ALA A 71 5.85 -4.90 -0.16
N LEU A 72 5.02 -3.86 -0.37
CA LEU A 72 4.45 -3.05 0.71
C LEU A 72 3.46 -3.80 1.60
N GLU A 73 2.79 -4.80 1.02
CA GLU A 73 1.73 -5.57 1.64
C GLU A 73 1.94 -7.06 1.34
N HIS A 74 1.34 -7.93 2.17
CA HIS A 74 1.36 -9.38 1.94
C HIS A 74 0.61 -9.70 0.62
N PRO A 75 1.04 -10.69 -0.19
CA PRO A 75 0.36 -11.04 -1.43
C PRO A 75 -1.15 -11.28 -1.28
N THR A 76 -1.57 -11.99 -0.22
CA THR A 76 -2.99 -12.20 0.11
C THR A 76 -3.73 -10.88 0.37
N ALA A 77 -3.10 -9.93 1.09
CA ALA A 77 -3.69 -8.61 1.33
C ALA A 77 -3.80 -7.78 0.03
N ALA A 78 -2.81 -7.90 -0.87
CA ALA A 78 -2.87 -7.27 -2.17
C ALA A 78 -4.03 -7.82 -3.03
N ARG A 79 -4.20 -9.15 -3.09
CA ARG A 79 -5.32 -9.78 -3.80
C ARG A 79 -6.67 -9.38 -3.20
N PHE A 80 -6.78 -9.45 -1.86
CA PHE A 80 -7.98 -9.02 -1.15
C PHE A 80 -8.39 -7.60 -1.54
N ARG A 81 -7.43 -6.66 -1.52
CA ARG A 81 -7.68 -5.28 -1.94
C ARG A 81 -8.15 -5.17 -3.38
N VAL A 82 -7.57 -5.96 -4.31
CA VAL A 82 -7.98 -5.96 -5.72
C VAL A 82 -9.41 -6.50 -5.87
N HIS A 83 -9.74 -7.64 -5.27
CA HIS A 83 -11.09 -8.21 -5.36
C HIS A 83 -12.15 -7.32 -4.71
N VAL A 84 -11.85 -6.70 -3.56
CA VAL A 84 -12.73 -5.71 -2.91
C VAL A 84 -12.98 -4.51 -3.84
N MET A 85 -11.93 -3.95 -4.43
CA MET A 85 -12.07 -2.79 -5.34
C MET A 85 -12.77 -3.13 -6.65
N ALA A 86 -12.79 -4.40 -7.05
CA ALA A 86 -13.49 -4.88 -8.24
C ALA A 86 -14.95 -5.30 -7.96
N GLY A 87 -15.40 -5.28 -6.71
CA GLY A 87 -16.73 -5.79 -6.32
C GLY A 87 -16.86 -7.32 -6.43
N GLU A 88 -15.74 -8.05 -6.48
CA GLU A 88 -15.73 -9.52 -6.58
C GLU A 88 -15.89 -10.14 -5.17
N TRP A 89 -17.08 -9.97 -4.58
CA TRP A 89 -17.35 -10.27 -3.17
C TRP A 89 -17.04 -11.71 -2.74
N ASP A 90 -17.37 -12.70 -3.57
CA ASP A 90 -17.12 -14.11 -3.26
C ASP A 90 -15.60 -14.39 -3.12
N LYS A 91 -14.80 -13.86 -4.05
CA LYS A 91 -13.33 -14.00 -4.00
C LYS A 91 -12.72 -13.21 -2.85
N ALA A 92 -13.29 -12.06 -2.53
CA ALA A 92 -12.83 -11.24 -1.42
C ALA A 92 -13.11 -11.92 -0.07
N GLU A 93 -14.21 -12.66 0.10
CA GLU A 93 -14.43 -13.50 1.27
C GLU A 93 -13.42 -14.65 1.38
N GLU A 94 -13.10 -15.32 0.27
CA GLU A 94 -12.07 -16.38 0.24
C GLU A 94 -10.70 -15.83 0.66
N ASP A 95 -10.30 -14.69 0.11
CA ASP A 95 -9.06 -14.02 0.50
C ASP A 95 -9.05 -13.59 1.96
N LEU A 96 -10.20 -13.14 2.51
CA LEU A 96 -10.32 -12.78 3.92
C LEU A 96 -10.13 -13.98 4.85
N HIS A 97 -10.63 -15.16 4.44
CA HIS A 97 -10.41 -16.40 5.20
C HIS A 97 -8.94 -16.82 5.19
N GLU A 98 -8.22 -16.65 4.08
CA GLU A 98 -6.77 -16.86 4.04
C GLU A 98 -6.02 -15.84 4.93
N LEU A 99 -6.52 -14.60 4.99
CA LEU A 99 -5.95 -13.54 5.82
C LEU A 99 -6.14 -13.78 7.32
N GLU A 100 -7.16 -14.55 7.74
CA GLU A 100 -7.47 -14.85 9.14
C GLU A 100 -6.25 -15.38 9.91
N ALA A 101 -5.46 -16.26 9.29
CA ALA A 101 -4.25 -16.82 9.89
C ALA A 101 -3.11 -15.79 10.07
N LEU A 102 -3.16 -14.67 9.35
CA LEU A 102 -2.14 -13.62 9.33
C LEU A 102 -2.47 -12.44 10.26
N VAL A 103 -3.75 -12.27 10.61
CA VAL A 103 -4.22 -11.15 11.45
C VAL A 103 -3.90 -11.39 12.92
N ARG A 104 -2.83 -10.74 13.40
CA ARG A 104 -2.33 -10.85 14.79
C ARG A 104 -3.30 -10.35 15.86
N ARG A 105 -4.23 -9.47 15.51
CA ARG A 105 -5.22 -8.89 16.45
C ARG A 105 -6.42 -9.81 16.73
N GLY A 106 -6.46 -10.99 16.11
CA GLY A 106 -7.42 -12.04 16.41
C GLY A 106 -8.76 -11.88 15.69
N GLN A 107 -9.72 -12.70 16.10
CA GLN A 107 -10.98 -12.93 15.42
C GLN A 107 -11.89 -11.69 15.34
N GLU A 108 -11.75 -10.73 16.26
CA GLU A 108 -12.55 -9.50 16.26
C GLU A 108 -12.28 -8.61 15.03
N ASP A 109 -11.01 -8.47 14.63
CA ASP A 109 -10.64 -7.68 13.46
C ASP A 109 -11.12 -8.34 12.16
N ILE A 110 -11.16 -9.68 12.12
CA ILE A 110 -11.71 -10.44 10.99
C ILE A 110 -13.22 -10.24 10.90
N ILE A 111 -13.94 -10.28 12.02
CA ILE A 111 -15.38 -9.99 12.06
C ILE A 111 -15.66 -8.56 11.58
N LYS A 112 -14.84 -7.59 11.99
CA LYS A 112 -14.92 -6.20 11.51
C LYS A 112 -14.73 -6.09 9.99
N MET A 113 -13.69 -6.71 9.46
CA MET A 113 -13.41 -6.70 8.02
C MET A 113 -14.54 -7.37 7.24
N LYS A 114 -15.03 -8.51 7.71
CA LYS A 114 -16.17 -9.21 7.11
C LYS A 114 -17.44 -8.35 7.14
N PHE A 115 -17.72 -7.70 8.26
CA PHE A 115 -18.86 -6.80 8.37
C PHE A 115 -18.82 -5.67 7.33
N LEU A 116 -17.67 -5.00 7.19
CA LEU A 116 -17.52 -3.91 6.22
C LEU A 116 -17.68 -4.37 4.77
N LEU A 117 -17.19 -5.58 4.46
CA LEU A 117 -17.32 -6.19 3.15
C LEU A 117 -18.79 -6.48 2.82
N LEU A 118 -19.51 -7.09 3.75
CA LEU A 118 -20.93 -7.40 3.58
C LEU A 118 -21.82 -6.15 3.58
N GLU A 119 -21.45 -5.12 4.35
CA GLU A 119 -22.11 -3.83 4.29
C GLU A 119 -22.02 -3.22 2.89
N GLN A 120 -20.84 -3.24 2.27
CA GLN A 120 -20.66 -2.73 0.92
C GLN A 120 -21.43 -3.57 -0.12
N LYS A 121 -21.32 -4.90 -0.05
CA LYS A 121 -22.10 -5.84 -0.89
C LYS A 121 -23.60 -5.59 -0.79
N TYR A 122 -24.11 -5.35 0.42
CA TYR A 122 -25.51 -5.01 0.66
C TYR A 122 -25.93 -3.70 -0.02
N LEU A 123 -25.13 -2.64 0.14
CA LEU A 123 -25.41 -1.33 -0.44
C LEU A 123 -25.41 -1.39 -1.98
N GLU A 124 -24.50 -2.17 -2.57
CA GLU A 124 -24.48 -2.38 -4.03
C GLU A 124 -25.73 -3.10 -4.52
N PHE A 125 -26.23 -4.12 -3.80
CA PHE A 125 -27.50 -4.75 -4.18
C PHE A 125 -28.70 -3.79 -4.11
N LEU A 126 -28.68 -2.82 -3.20
CA LEU A 126 -29.71 -1.78 -3.17
C LEU A 126 -29.58 -0.83 -4.36
N GLU A 127 -28.35 -0.40 -4.66
CA GLU A 127 -28.07 0.49 -5.80
C GLU A 127 -28.45 -0.16 -7.14
N ASP A 128 -28.19 -1.46 -7.30
CA ASP A 128 -28.56 -2.26 -8.46
C ASP A 128 -30.08 -2.57 -8.56
N GLY A 129 -30.88 -2.14 -7.58
CA GLY A 129 -32.33 -2.38 -7.56
C GLY A 129 -32.70 -3.85 -7.30
N ALA A 130 -31.86 -4.60 -6.58
CA ALA A 130 -32.04 -6.02 -6.25
C ALA A 130 -32.38 -6.23 -4.75
N PRO A 131 -33.57 -5.79 -4.26
CA PRO A 131 -33.89 -5.77 -2.83
C PRO A 131 -33.98 -7.16 -2.20
N LEU A 132 -34.32 -8.21 -2.96
CA LEU A 132 -34.34 -9.58 -2.45
C LEU A 132 -32.94 -10.09 -2.11
N LYS A 133 -31.93 -9.75 -2.92
CA LYS A 133 -30.52 -10.11 -2.66
C LYS A 133 -29.97 -9.29 -1.49
N ALA A 134 -30.31 -8.00 -1.43
CA ALA A 134 -29.97 -7.16 -0.29
C ALA A 134 -30.55 -7.69 1.02
N LEU A 135 -31.83 -8.09 1.03
CA LEU A 135 -32.49 -8.68 2.20
C LEU A 135 -31.82 -9.98 2.64
N ASP A 136 -31.46 -10.83 1.67
CA ASP A 136 -30.77 -12.10 1.92
C ASP A 136 -29.42 -11.87 2.60
N CYS A 137 -28.60 -10.96 2.04
CA CYS A 137 -27.32 -10.54 2.60
C CYS A 137 -27.48 -9.97 4.02
N LEU A 138 -28.47 -9.11 4.25
CA LEU A 138 -28.74 -8.51 5.57
C LEU A 138 -29.10 -9.57 6.62
N ARG A 139 -29.96 -10.53 6.27
CA ARG A 139 -30.50 -11.53 7.21
C ARG A 139 -29.55 -12.70 7.45
N HIS A 140 -28.91 -13.21 6.41
CA HIS A 140 -28.14 -14.45 6.46
C HIS A 140 -26.63 -14.23 6.56
N GLU A 141 -26.14 -13.04 6.21
CA GLU A 141 -24.70 -12.74 6.23
C GLU A 141 -24.36 -11.71 7.31
N LEU A 142 -25.00 -10.53 7.33
CA LEU A 142 -24.71 -9.44 8.27
C LEU A 142 -25.22 -9.70 9.70
N THR A 143 -26.50 -10.03 9.85
CA THR A 143 -27.13 -10.22 11.18
C THR A 143 -26.44 -11.31 12.03
N PRO A 144 -26.04 -12.47 11.46
CA PRO A 144 -25.36 -13.53 12.23
C PRO A 144 -23.99 -13.13 12.78
N LEU A 145 -23.33 -12.11 12.23
CA LEU A 145 -22.05 -11.62 12.77
C LEU A 145 -22.17 -11.05 14.18
N LYS A 146 -23.38 -10.61 14.59
CA LYS A 146 -23.64 -9.97 15.90
C LYS A 146 -22.65 -8.82 16.20
N TYR A 147 -22.15 -8.18 15.15
CA TYR A 147 -21.23 -7.05 15.22
C TYR A 147 -21.96 -5.79 14.77
N ASN A 148 -21.74 -4.66 15.47
CA ASN A 148 -22.31 -3.36 15.18
C ASN A 148 -23.82 -3.40 14.85
N THR A 149 -24.62 -3.92 15.78
CA THR A 149 -26.06 -4.13 15.59
C THR A 149 -26.82 -2.83 15.32
N GLU A 150 -26.37 -1.70 15.88
CA GLU A 150 -26.93 -0.38 15.57
C GLU A 150 -26.82 -0.06 14.08
N ARG A 151 -25.66 -0.33 13.47
CA ARG A 151 -25.47 -0.14 12.04
C ARG A 151 -26.36 -1.07 11.22
N VAL A 152 -26.53 -2.34 11.62
CA VAL A 152 -27.46 -3.27 10.96
C VAL A 152 -28.89 -2.74 10.97
N HIS A 153 -29.33 -2.13 12.08
CA HIS A 153 -30.66 -1.50 12.15
C HIS A 153 -30.79 -0.32 11.17
N VAL A 154 -29.77 0.54 11.07
CA VAL A 154 -29.74 1.63 10.08
C VAL A 154 -29.78 1.08 8.66
N LEU A 155 -28.97 0.05 8.33
CA LEU A 155 -28.97 -0.58 7.01
C LEU A 155 -30.37 -1.09 6.65
N SER A 156 -31.08 -1.70 7.61
CA SER A 156 -32.46 -2.18 7.42
C SER A 156 -33.43 -1.07 7.00
N THR A 157 -33.21 0.18 7.41
CA THR A 157 -34.07 1.31 7.01
C THR A 157 -33.91 1.71 5.55
N TYR A 158 -32.80 1.36 4.89
CA TYR A 158 -32.56 1.69 3.48
C TYR A 158 -33.37 0.82 2.52
N MET A 159 -34.04 -0.22 3.02
CA MET A 159 -34.96 -1.05 2.23
C MET A 159 -36.36 -0.45 2.09
N MET A 160 -36.72 0.53 2.92
CA MET A 160 -38.03 1.20 2.90
C MET A 160 -38.03 2.38 1.93
#